data_AF-A0A7C5DFA8-F1
#
_entry.id   AF-A0A7C5DFA8-F1
#
_cell.length_a   1.000
_cell.length_b   1.000
_cell.length_c   1.000
_cell.angle_alpha   90.00
_cell.angle_beta   90.00
_cell.angle_gamma   90.00
#
_symmetry.space_group_name_H-M   'P 1'
#
loop_
_entity.id
_entity.type
_entity.pdbx_description
1 polymer ?
#
loop_
_entity_poly.entity_id
_entity_poly.type
_entity_poly.pdbx_seq_one_letter_code
_entity_poly.pdbx_strand_id
1 'polypeptide(L)'
;MLKSKLQPFLDRYHEISDLLSSPEIVSDIKKMTDLSREQKAIEPIKEKAEEYFKVCEEIEENREMLEDKELGELAKEELKELEPRKGEIEEEIKVLLLPRDPNDD
;
A
#
# COMPACT_ATOMS: atom_id res chain seq x y z
N MET A 1 -9.00 -9.38 5.90
CA MET A 1 -9.38 -8.18 5.10
C MET A 1 -8.21 -7.83 4.18
N LEU A 2 -8.37 -7.02 3.12
CA LEU A 2 -7.25 -6.70 2.21
C LEU A 2 -6.04 -6.12 2.95
N LYS A 3 -6.27 -5.26 3.96
CA LYS A 3 -5.28 -4.76 4.93
C LYS A 3 -4.31 -5.84 5.44
N SER A 4 -4.82 -6.98 5.89
CA SER A 4 -3.98 -8.06 6.44
C SER A 4 -3.17 -8.80 5.37
N LYS A 5 -3.58 -8.72 4.09
CA LYS A 5 -2.81 -9.28 2.97
C LYS A 5 -1.67 -8.36 2.53
N LEU A 6 -1.81 -7.06 2.75
CA LEU A 6 -0.82 -6.04 2.38
C LEU A 6 0.29 -5.89 3.42
N GLN A 7 -0.04 -6.09 4.70
CA GLN A 7 0.90 -5.93 5.81
C GLN A 7 2.25 -6.65 5.60
N PRO A 8 2.30 -7.93 5.16
CA PRO A 8 3.58 -8.62 4.96
C PRO A 8 4.46 -7.98 3.89
N PHE A 9 3.87 -7.36 2.86
CA PHE A 9 4.63 -6.67 1.81
C PHE A 9 5.24 -5.37 2.31
N LEU A 10 4.49 -4.62 3.14
CA LEU A 10 5.00 -3.42 3.79
C LEU A 10 6.12 -3.76 4.78
N ASP A 11 5.90 -4.76 5.63
CA ASP A 11 6.90 -5.23 6.59
C ASP A 11 8.18 -5.65 5.87
N ARG A 12 8.05 -6.39 4.76
CA ARG A 12 9.19 -6.80 3.93
C ARG A 12 9.89 -5.62 3.26
N TYR A 13 9.15 -4.63 2.76
CA TYR A 13 9.75 -3.42 2.18
C TYR A 13 10.58 -2.66 3.21
N HIS A 14 10.06 -2.48 4.43
CA HIS A 14 10.79 -1.84 5.51
C HIS A 14 12.00 -2.65 5.95
N GLU A 15 11.86 -3.97 6.12
CA GLU A 15 12.97 -4.87 6.44
C GLU A 15 14.10 -4.75 5.40
N ILE A 16 13.77 -4.78 4.09
CA ILE A 16 14.77 -4.62 3.04
C ILE A 16 15.43 -3.24 3.09
N SER A 17 14.66 -2.19 3.35
CA SER A 17 15.18 -0.82 3.48
C SER A 17 16.19 -0.72 4.63
N ASP A 18 15.88 -1.32 5.78
CA ASP A 18 16.76 -1.38 6.93
C ASP A 18 18.03 -2.19 6.61
N LEU A 19 17.87 -3.35 5.96
CA LEU A 19 19.00 -4.19 5.54
C LEU A 19 19.93 -3.44 4.57
N LEU A 20 19.38 -2.73 3.59
CA LEU A 20 20.17 -1.95 2.62
C LEU A 20 20.91 -0.77 3.27
N SER A 21 20.47 -0.31 4.44
CA SER A 21 21.18 0.70 5.24
C SER A 21 22.29 0.12 6.14
N SER A 22 22.32 -1.21 6.32
CA SER A 22 23.30 -1.88 7.19
C SER A 22 24.71 -1.92 6.56
N PRO A 23 25.76 -1.57 7.31
CA PRO A 23 27.15 -1.66 6.84
C PRO A 23 27.55 -3.05 6.33
N GLU A 24 26.97 -4.11 6.90
CA GLU A 24 27.24 -5.49 6.49
C GLU A 24 26.77 -5.75 5.05
N ILE A 25 25.59 -5.26 4.69
CA ILE A 25 25.01 -5.42 3.35
C ILE A 25 25.66 -4.47 2.35
N VAL A 26 25.96 -3.23 2.75
CA VAL A 26 26.64 -2.24 1.88
C VAL A 26 28.01 -2.76 1.41
N SER A 27 28.68 -3.58 2.24
CA SER A 27 29.96 -4.21 1.89
C SER A 27 29.83 -5.44 0.97
N ASP A 28 28.64 -6.01 0.82
CA ASP A 28 28.35 -7.18 0.00
C ASP A 28 27.48 -6.79 -1.22
N ILE A 29 28.15 -6.47 -2.33
CA ILE A 29 27.52 -6.03 -3.59
C ILE A 29 26.46 -7.02 -4.08
N LYS A 30 26.68 -8.33 -3.89
CA LYS A 30 25.74 -9.35 -4.35
C LYS A 30 24.44 -9.27 -3.54
N LYS A 31 24.54 -9.32 -2.21
CA LYS A 31 23.36 -9.20 -1.34
C LYS A 31 22.63 -7.87 -1.55
N MET A 32 23.37 -6.76 -1.66
CA MET A 32 22.80 -5.45 -1.93
C MET A 32 22.01 -5.42 -3.25
N THR A 33 22.55 -6.02 -4.31
CA THR A 33 21.89 -6.10 -5.62
C THR A 33 20.61 -6.93 -5.55
N ASP A 34 20.66 -8.08 -4.88
CA ASP A 34 19.50 -8.98 -4.76
C ASP A 34 18.38 -8.32 -3.94
N LEU A 35 18.72 -7.69 -2.80
CA LEU A 35 17.77 -6.93 -1.98
C LEU A 35 17.19 -5.72 -2.73
N SER A 36 18.00 -4.98 -3.50
CA SER A 36 17.50 -3.84 -4.28
C SER A 36 16.51 -4.28 -5.38
N ARG A 37 16.73 -5.45 -5.99
CA ARG A 37 15.78 -6.01 -6.97
C ARG A 37 14.48 -6.43 -6.30
N GLU A 38 14.58 -7.06 -5.12
CA GLU A 38 13.41 -7.45 -4.34
C GLU A 38 12.59 -6.21 -3.94
N GLN A 39 13.24 -5.17 -3.40
CA GLN A 39 12.60 -3.90 -3.04
C GLN A 39 11.82 -3.31 -4.22
N LYS A 40 12.46 -3.22 -5.39
CA LYS A 40 11.82 -2.73 -6.63
C LYS A 40 10.64 -3.59 -7.07
N ALA A 41 10.67 -4.89 -6.83
CA ALA A 41 9.58 -5.78 -7.21
C ALA A 41 8.33 -5.57 -6.34
N ILE A 42 8.50 -5.23 -5.06
CA ILE A 42 7.40 -5.02 -4.12
C ILE A 42 7.01 -3.54 -3.96
N GLU A 43 7.81 -2.60 -4.46
CA GLU A 43 7.56 -1.15 -4.42
C GLU A 43 6.17 -0.76 -4.96
N PRO A 44 5.67 -1.27 -6.10
CA PRO A 44 4.32 -0.96 -6.57
C PRO A 44 3.22 -1.40 -5.59
N ILE A 45 3.42 -2.54 -4.92
CA ILE A 45 2.48 -3.04 -3.90
C ILE A 45 2.50 -2.13 -2.69
N LYS A 46 3.68 -1.67 -2.27
CA LYS A 46 3.85 -0.74 -1.16
C LYS A 46 3.15 0.59 -1.44
N GLU A 47 3.39 1.20 -2.61
CA GLU A 47 2.78 2.48 -2.98
C GLU A 47 1.25 2.40 -2.99
N LYS A 48 0.70 1.35 -3.60
CA LYS A 48 -0.75 1.14 -3.63
C LYS A 48 -1.34 0.81 -2.27
N ALA A 49 -0.61 0.05 -1.44
CA ALA A 49 -1.04 -0.24 -0.09
C ALA A 49 -1.11 1.03 0.78
N GLU A 50 -0.13 1.93 0.69
CA GLU A 50 -0.17 3.22 1.39
C GLU A 50 -1.35 4.08 0.93
N GLU A 51 -1.61 4.14 -0.37
CA GLU A 51 -2.78 4.83 -0.92
C GLU A 51 -4.08 4.25 -0.36
N TYR A 52 -4.21 2.92 -0.36
CA TYR A 52 -5.35 2.22 0.23
C TYR A 52 -5.54 2.53 1.72
N PHE A 53 -4.46 2.56 2.50
CA PHE A 53 -4.54 2.86 3.92
C PHE A 53 -5.00 4.29 4.19
N LYS A 54 -4.46 5.26 3.44
CA LYS A 54 -4.86 6.65 3.52
C LYS A 54 -6.34 6.84 3.20
N VAL A 55 -6.83 6.25 2.10
CA VAL A 55 -8.26 6.33 1.74
C VAL A 55 -9.14 5.65 2.79
N CYS A 56 -8.69 4.55 3.40
CA CYS A 56 -9.44 3.91 4.48
C CYS A 56 -9.54 4.79 5.73
N GLU A 57 -8.46 5.49 6.08
CA GLU A 57 -8.42 6.45 7.19
C GLU A 57 -9.33 7.65 6.90
N GLU A 58 -9.23 8.25 5.71
CA GLU A 58 -10.11 9.36 5.29
C GLU A 58 -11.60 8.96 5.31
N ILE A 59 -11.95 7.72 4.95
CA ILE A 59 -13.32 7.19 5.06
C ILE A 59 -13.74 7.04 6.52
N GLU A 60 -12.85 6.58 7.40
CA GLU A 60 -13.15 6.41 8.82
C GLU A 60 -13.37 7.76 9.49
N GLU A 61 -12.48 8.73 9.26
CA GLU A 61 -12.61 10.12 9.73
C GLU A 61 -13.92 10.76 9.25
N ASN A 62 -14.24 10.66 7.95
CA ASN A 62 -15.49 11.20 7.42
C ASN A 62 -16.73 10.50 7.98
N ARG A 63 -16.66 9.18 8.27
CA ARG A 63 -17.76 8.47 8.92
C ARG A 63 -18.02 8.95 10.33
N GLU A 64 -16.97 9.29 11.08
CA GLU A 64 -17.11 9.90 12.41
C GLU A 64 -17.73 11.31 12.31
N MET A 65 -17.41 12.07 11.27
CA MET A 65 -17.95 13.41 11.02
C MET A 65 -19.43 13.42 10.60
N LEU A 66 -20.01 12.28 10.18
CA LEU A 66 -21.43 12.19 9.82
C LEU A 66 -22.38 12.50 10.99
N GLU A 67 -21.92 12.35 12.24
CA GLU A 67 -22.71 12.64 13.43
C GLU A 67 -22.84 14.15 13.71
N ASP A 68 -21.98 14.96 13.09
CA ASP A 68 -21.99 16.42 13.20
C ASP A 68 -23.00 17.04 12.23
N LYS A 69 -23.88 17.92 12.72
CA LYS A 69 -24.96 18.53 11.91
C LYS A 69 -24.46 19.58 10.93
N GLU A 70 -23.31 20.20 11.18
CA GLU A 70 -22.72 21.19 10.29
C GLU A 70 -21.83 20.54 9.24
N LEU A 71 -21.11 19.47 9.61
CA LEU A 71 -20.14 18.80 8.75
C LEU A 71 -20.68 17.53 8.06
N GLY A 72 -21.80 16.97 8.51
CA GLY A 72 -22.28 15.67 8.04
C GLY A 72 -22.68 15.62 6.56
N GLU A 73 -23.21 16.71 5.98
CA GLU A 73 -23.50 16.74 4.54
C GLU A 73 -22.20 16.81 3.71
N LEU A 74 -21.19 17.55 4.17
CA LEU A 74 -19.86 17.59 3.52
C LEU A 74 -19.20 16.21 3.58
N ALA A 75 -19.18 15.59 4.76
CA ALA A 75 -18.60 14.27 4.94
C ALA A 75 -19.29 13.19 4.08
N LYS A 76 -20.61 13.31 3.90
CA LYS A 76 -21.37 12.42 3.02
C LYS A 76 -21.04 12.62 1.54
N GLU A 77 -20.71 13.83 1.11
CA GLU A 77 -20.22 14.08 -0.25
C GLU A 77 -18.82 13.49 -0.45
N GLU A 78 -17.91 13.69 0.50
CA GLU A 78 -16.56 13.10 0.45
C GLU A 78 -16.61 11.57 0.41
N LEU A 79 -17.44 10.94 1.24
CA LEU A 79 -17.61 9.48 1.25
C LEU A 79 -18.08 8.92 -0.09
N LYS A 80 -18.90 9.66 -0.85
CA LYS A 80 -19.35 9.25 -2.19
C LYS A 80 -18.21 9.20 -3.20
N GLU A 81 -17.12 9.94 -2.98
CA GLU A 81 -15.93 9.94 -3.83
C GLU A 81 -14.89 8.93 -3.32
N LEU A 82 -14.72 8.84 -2.00
CA LEU A 82 -13.72 7.96 -1.38
C LEU A 82 -14.08 6.47 -1.48
N GLU A 83 -15.35 6.08 -1.35
CA GLU A 83 -15.75 4.67 -1.41
C GLU A 83 -15.50 4.03 -2.79
N PRO A 84 -15.85 4.66 -3.93
CA PRO A 84 -15.48 4.15 -5.25
C PRO A 84 -13.96 4.10 -5.45
N ARG A 85 -13.24 5.15 -5.06
CA ARG A 85 -11.77 5.20 -5.16
C ARG A 85 -11.11 4.07 -4.39
N LYS A 86 -11.59 3.77 -3.18
CA LYS A 86 -11.14 2.61 -2.41
C LYS A 86 -11.31 1.33 -3.24
N GLY A 87 -12.48 1.13 -3.84
CA GLY A 87 -12.76 -0.04 -4.68
C GLY A 87 -11.82 -0.17 -5.88
N GLU A 88 -11.51 0.94 -6.56
CA GLU A 88 -10.55 0.97 -7.68
C GLU A 88 -9.15 0.56 -7.22
N ILE A 89 -8.66 1.13 -6.11
CA ILE A 89 -7.36 0.78 -5.53
C ILE A 89 -7.34 -0.70 -5.10
N GLU A 90 -8.43 -1.23 -4.55
CA GLU A 90 -8.52 -2.65 -4.18
C GLU A 90 -8.34 -3.57 -5.40
N GLU A 91 -8.90 -3.22 -6.56
CA GLU A 91 -8.73 -4.00 -7.79
C GLU A 91 -7.30 -3.90 -8.34
N GLU A 92 -6.71 -2.71 -8.36
CA GLU A 92 -5.31 -2.53 -8.76
C GLU A 92 -4.35 -3.34 -7.89
N ILE A 93 -4.57 -3.34 -6.57
CA ILE A 93 -3.80 -4.16 -5.63
C ILE A 93 -3.98 -5.64 -5.93
N LYS A 94 -5.21 -6.11 -6.18
CA LYS A 94 -5.43 -7.52 -6.53
C LYS A 94 -4.63 -7.93 -7.75
N VAL A 95 -4.56 -7.09 -8.77
CA VAL A 95 -3.75 -7.33 -9.97
C VAL A 95 -2.26 -7.42 -9.61
N LEU A 96 -1.75 -6.49 -8.80
CA LEU A 96 -0.35 -6.50 -8.36
C LEU A 96 0.03 -7.72 -7.50
N LEU A 97 -0.92 -8.29 -6.77
CA LEU A 97 -0.73 -9.48 -5.95
C LEU A 97 -0.79 -10.79 -6.75
N LEU A 98 -1.20 -10.75 -8.01
CA LEU A 98 -1.13 -11.92 -8.87
C LEU A 98 0.36 -12.24 -9.12
N PRO A 99 0.75 -13.53 -9.07
CA PRO A 99 2.08 -13.92 -9.50
C PRO A 99 2.25 -13.44 -10.95
N ARG A 100 3.31 -12.68 -11.22
CA ARG A 100 3.68 -12.35 -12.60
C ARG A 100 3.82 -13.67 -13.36
N ASP A 101 3.06 -13.84 -14.43
CA ASP A 101 3.19 -15.04 -15.26
C ASP A 101 4.62 -15.07 -15.80
N PRO A 102 5.35 -16.20 -15.72
CA PRO A 102 6.67 -16.32 -16.36
C PRO A 102 6.65 -16.09 -17.88
N ASN A 103 5.46 -15.97 -18.49
CA ASN A 103 5.25 -15.63 -19.90
C ASN A 103 4.71 -14.19 -20.12
N ASP A 104 4.54 -13.37 -19.08
CA ASP A 104 4.21 -11.94 -19.23
C ASP A 104 5.50 -11.13 -19.48
N ASP A 105 6.03 -11.27 -20.71
CA ASP A 105 7.02 -10.39 -21.37
C ASP A 105 6.61 -10.18 -22.84
#